data_AF-A0A1L5KLH5-F1
#
_entry.id   AF-A0A1L5KLH5-F1
#
_cell.length_a   1.000
_cell.length_b   1.000
_cell.length_c   1.000
_cell.angle_alpha   90.00
_cell.angle_beta   90.00
_cell.angle_gamma   90.00
#
_symmetry.space_group_name_H-M   'P 1'
#
loop_
_entity.id
_entity.type
_entity.pdbx_description
1 polymer ?
#
loop_
_entity_poly.entity_id
_entity_poly.type
_entity_poly.pdbx_seq_one_letter_code
_entity_poly.pdbx_strand_id
1 'polypeptide(L)'
;LGILKGSEYVIDPEKIGYETCAYIGIYLKDPESFDAVTKALEAIPEVVECHFTTGKYDMFIKLYARNNHHLLSIIHDKLQPLGLARTETLISFHEAIKRQMPIMVEMDED
;
A
#
# COMPACT_ATOMS: atom_id res chain seq x y z
N LEU A 1 -24.89 7.98 10.67
CA LEU A 1 -24.63 6.53 10.45
C LEU A 1 -23.61 6.38 9.32
N GLY A 2 -22.59 5.54 9.48
CA GLY A 2 -21.51 5.39 8.48
C GLY A 2 -20.08 5.25 9.04
N ILE A 3 -19.92 5.23 10.37
CA ILE A 3 -18.64 5.09 11.07
C ILE A 3 -18.09 3.66 10.94
N LEU A 4 -18.96 2.65 11.09
CA LEU A 4 -18.60 1.26 10.83
C LEU A 4 -18.72 0.98 9.33
N LYS A 5 -17.57 0.69 8.70
CA LYS A 5 -17.49 0.31 7.28
C LYS A 5 -17.61 -1.19 7.05
N GLY A 6 -17.31 -2.00 8.06
CA GLY A 6 -17.37 -3.45 7.99
C GLY A 6 -16.58 -4.12 9.13
N SER A 7 -16.32 -5.41 8.98
CA SER A 7 -15.48 -6.22 9.86
C SER A 7 -14.46 -6.98 9.02
N GLU A 8 -13.22 -7.06 9.48
CA GLU A 8 -12.14 -7.82 8.83
C GLU A 8 -11.44 -8.73 9.83
N TYR A 9 -10.86 -9.83 9.34
CA TYR A 9 -9.95 -10.65 10.12
C TYR A 9 -8.52 -10.16 9.91
N VAL A 10 -7.75 -10.06 10.99
CA VAL A 10 -6.33 -9.73 10.91
C VAL A 10 -5.55 -10.99 10.57
N ILE A 11 -4.92 -10.99 9.40
CA ILE A 11 -4.07 -12.09 8.93
C ILE A 11 -2.61 -11.72 9.20
N ASP A 12 -1.84 -12.67 9.71
CA ASP A 12 -0.37 -12.60 9.79
C ASP A 12 0.22 -12.97 8.40
N PRO A 13 0.81 -12.00 7.67
CA PRO A 13 1.35 -12.25 6.34
C PRO A 13 2.47 -13.29 6.32
N GLU A 14 3.31 -13.33 7.36
CA GLU A 14 4.43 -14.29 7.42
C GLU A 14 3.90 -15.73 7.52
N LYS A 15 2.81 -15.95 8.26
CA LYS A 15 2.18 -17.28 8.41
C LYS A 15 1.57 -17.82 7.12
N ILE A 16 1.29 -16.95 6.15
CA ILE A 16 0.79 -17.33 4.83
C ILE A 16 1.86 -17.21 3.73
N GLY A 17 3.14 -17.06 4.11
CA GLY A 17 4.28 -17.10 3.19
C GLY A 17 4.63 -15.77 2.54
N TYR A 18 4.16 -14.64 3.08
CA TYR A 18 4.52 -13.30 2.66
C TYR A 18 5.56 -12.69 3.62
N GLU A 19 6.83 -12.96 3.35
CA GLU A 19 7.95 -12.59 4.23
C GLU A 19 8.51 -11.19 3.97
N THR A 20 8.07 -10.50 2.91
CA THR A 20 8.61 -9.19 2.53
C THR A 20 7.51 -8.16 2.46
N CYS A 21 7.50 -7.24 3.42
CA CYS A 21 6.71 -6.01 3.34
C CYS A 21 7.56 -4.92 2.66
N ALA A 22 6.99 -4.22 1.68
CA ALA A 22 7.66 -3.11 1.03
C ALA A 22 6.70 -1.92 0.87
N TYR A 23 7.28 -0.73 0.96
CA TYR A 23 6.64 0.51 0.58
C TYR A 23 7.27 0.99 -0.72
N ILE A 24 6.46 1.46 -1.67
CA ILE A 24 6.96 1.97 -2.94
C ILE A 24 6.39 3.37 -3.18
N GLY A 25 7.31 4.35 -3.25
CA GLY A 25 7.00 5.66 -3.80
C GLY A 25 7.00 5.59 -5.33
N ILE A 26 5.93 6.05 -5.95
CA ILE A 26 5.71 6.03 -7.39
C ILE A 26 5.71 7.47 -7.92
N TYR A 27 6.45 7.67 -9.01
CA TYR A 27 6.44 8.90 -9.79
C TYR A 27 5.71 8.62 -11.12
N LEU A 28 4.63 9.32 -11.39
CA LEU A 28 3.88 9.23 -12.62
C LEU A 28 4.63 9.99 -13.74
N LYS A 29 4.54 9.50 -14.98
CA LYS A 29 5.05 10.25 -16.14
C LYS A 29 4.13 11.41 -16.49
N ASP A 30 2.84 11.20 -16.32
CA ASP A 30 1.79 12.15 -16.62
C ASP A 30 0.78 12.15 -15.45
N PRO A 31 0.54 13.29 -14.80
CA PRO A 31 -0.49 13.40 -13.77
C PRO A 31 -1.87 12.92 -14.21
N GLU A 32 -2.22 13.01 -15.49
CA GLU A 32 -3.53 12.54 -16.00
C GLU A 32 -3.66 11.01 -16.01
N SER A 33 -2.54 10.26 -15.92
CA SER A 33 -2.55 8.79 -15.88
C SER A 33 -3.02 8.20 -14.55
N PHE A 34 -3.29 9.05 -13.56
CA PHE A 34 -3.64 8.71 -12.19
C PHE A 34 -4.72 7.63 -12.03
N ASP A 35 -5.90 7.84 -12.64
CA ASP A 35 -7.04 6.93 -12.46
C ASP A 35 -6.75 5.56 -13.07
N ALA A 36 -6.06 5.56 -14.22
CA ALA A 36 -5.65 4.34 -14.90
C ALA A 36 -4.62 3.55 -14.09
N VAL A 37 -3.62 4.23 -13.52
CA VAL A 37 -2.60 3.61 -12.67
C VAL A 37 -3.21 3.09 -11.37
N THR A 38 -4.10 3.86 -10.73
CA THR A 38 -4.81 3.43 -9.51
C THR A 38 -5.59 2.15 -9.76
N LYS A 39 -6.38 2.10 -10.83
CA LYS A 39 -7.16 0.92 -11.21
C LYS A 39 -6.27 -0.29 -11.53
N ALA A 40 -5.11 -0.06 -12.13
CA ALA A 40 -4.15 -1.12 -12.39
C ALA A 40 -3.50 -1.64 -11.10
N LEU A 41 -3.20 -0.76 -10.14
CA LEU A 41 -2.69 -1.14 -8.83
C LEU A 41 -3.72 -1.93 -8.01
N GLU A 42 -5.01 -1.55 -8.06
CA GLU A 42 -6.10 -2.31 -7.44
C GLU A 42 -6.20 -3.76 -7.96
N ALA A 43 -5.79 -3.99 -9.21
CA ALA A 43 -5.75 -5.33 -9.81
C ALA A 43 -4.53 -6.17 -9.36
N ILE A 44 -3.58 -5.59 -8.61
CA ILE A 44 -2.40 -6.27 -8.07
C ILE A 44 -2.69 -6.66 -6.62
N PRO A 45 -3.01 -7.93 -6.33
CA PRO A 45 -3.45 -8.35 -4.99
C PRO A 45 -2.39 -8.18 -3.90
N GLU A 46 -1.11 -8.10 -4.27
CA GLU A 46 -0.02 -7.82 -3.34
C GLU A 46 -0.04 -6.38 -2.83
N VAL A 47 -0.61 -5.43 -3.58
CA VAL A 47 -0.79 -4.03 -3.17
C VAL A 47 -1.98 -3.94 -2.24
N VAL A 48 -1.71 -3.66 -0.97
CA VAL A 48 -2.74 -3.66 0.10
C VAL A 48 -3.15 -2.26 0.53
N GLU A 49 -2.32 -1.25 0.24
CA GLU A 49 -2.64 0.15 0.47
C GLU A 49 -2.06 1.00 -0.67
N CYS A 50 -2.79 2.05 -1.03
CA CYS A 50 -2.36 3.05 -1.99
C CYS A 50 -2.80 4.43 -1.50
N HIS A 51 -1.85 5.35 -1.41
CA HIS A 51 -2.05 6.68 -0.86
C HIS A 51 -1.59 7.74 -1.84
N PHE A 52 -2.32 8.85 -1.85
CA PHE A 52 -1.93 10.07 -2.55
C PHE A 52 -1.24 10.99 -1.58
N THR A 53 -0.05 11.46 -1.95
CA THR A 53 0.77 12.25 -1.02
C THR A 53 1.16 13.57 -1.65
N THR A 54 1.18 14.63 -0.86
CA THR A 54 1.76 15.92 -1.27
C THR A 54 3.29 15.91 -1.26
N GLY A 55 3.89 14.77 -0.86
CA GLY A 55 5.33 14.62 -0.68
C GLY A 55 6.08 14.45 -2.00
N LYS A 56 7.23 13.78 -1.92
CA LYS A 56 8.12 13.57 -3.07
C LYS A 56 7.50 12.68 -4.16
N TYR A 57 6.56 11.80 -3.78
CA TYR A 57 5.95 10.80 -4.65
C TYR A 57 4.52 11.20 -4.99
N ASP A 58 4.10 10.96 -6.23
CA ASP A 58 2.71 11.17 -6.64
C ASP A 58 1.79 10.14 -5.96
N MET A 59 2.28 8.91 -5.81
CA MET A 59 1.58 7.83 -5.08
C MET A 59 2.54 7.09 -4.16
N PHE A 60 2.01 6.55 -3.06
CA PHE A 60 2.77 5.77 -2.09
C PHE A 60 1.98 4.50 -1.75
N ILE A 61 2.54 3.35 -2.08
CA ILE A 61 1.86 2.06 -1.89
C ILE A 61 2.54 1.21 -0.81
N LYS A 62 1.74 0.40 -0.11
CA LYS A 62 2.22 -0.72 0.72
C LYS A 62 1.87 -2.02 0.03
N LEU A 63 2.83 -2.94 -0.03
CA LEU A 63 2.62 -4.25 -0.61
C LEU A 63 3.32 -5.36 0.18
N TYR A 64 2.80 -6.58 0.07
CA TYR A 64 3.41 -7.78 0.61
C TYR A 64 3.84 -8.71 -0.52
N ALA A 65 5.09 -9.15 -0.49
CA ALA A 65 5.64 -10.16 -1.39
C ALA A 65 6.08 -11.40 -0.60
N ARG A 66 6.27 -12.51 -1.33
CA ARG A 66 6.66 -13.79 -0.72
C ARG A 66 8.10 -13.77 -0.24
N ASN A 67 8.94 -13.09 -1.02
CA ASN A 67 10.35 -12.84 -0.75
C ASN A 67 10.83 -11.71 -1.69
N ASN A 68 12.11 -11.35 -1.60
CA ASN A 68 12.72 -10.31 -2.45
C ASN A 68 12.67 -10.63 -3.95
N HIS A 69 12.70 -11.90 -4.36
CA HIS A 69 12.56 -12.27 -5.78
C HIS A 69 11.14 -12.02 -6.27
N HIS A 70 10.13 -12.39 -5.47
CA HIS A 70 8.74 -12.09 -5.79
C HIS A 70 8.50 -10.57 -5.84
N LEU A 71 9.10 -9.80 -4.92
CA LEU A 71 9.04 -8.35 -4.95
C LEU A 71 9.61 -7.78 -6.26
N LEU A 72 10.77 -8.27 -6.70
CA LEU A 72 11.37 -7.84 -7.97
C LEU A 72 10.46 -8.16 -9.16
N SER A 73 9.85 -9.35 -9.19
CA SER A 73 8.87 -9.71 -10.23
C SER A 73 7.64 -8.80 -10.20
N ILE A 74 7.10 -8.43 -9.03
CA ILE A 74 5.99 -7.46 -8.95
C ILE A 74 6.41 -6.11 -9.55
N ILE A 75 7.60 -5.62 -9.21
CA ILE A 75 8.09 -4.34 -9.72
C ILE A 75 8.26 -4.40 -11.25
N HIS A 76 8.91 -5.43 -11.77
CA HIS A 76 9.21 -5.55 -13.19
C HIS A 76 7.99 -5.92 -14.04
N ASP A 77 7.20 -6.91 -13.60
CA ASP A 77 6.15 -7.50 -14.42
C ASP A 77 4.79 -6.82 -14.22
N LYS A 78 4.58 -6.13 -13.08
CA LYS A 78 3.30 -5.48 -12.75
C LYS A 78 3.39 -3.96 -12.69
N LEU A 79 4.46 -3.39 -12.11
CA LEU A 79 4.58 -1.93 -11.97
C LEU A 79 5.21 -1.23 -13.18
N GLN A 80 6.29 -1.78 -13.75
CA GLN A 80 6.94 -1.16 -14.93
C GLN A 80 6.00 -1.02 -16.15
N PRO A 81 5.12 -1.99 -16.47
CA PRO A 81 4.18 -1.86 -17.59
C PRO A 81 3.18 -0.71 -17.46
N LEU A 82 3.00 -0.18 -16.24
CA LEU A 82 2.15 1.00 -15.99
C LEU A 82 2.79 2.29 -16.54
N GLY A 83 4.01 2.21 -17.07
CA GLY A 83 4.67 3.35 -17.70
C GLY A 83 5.09 4.42 -16.70
N LEU A 84 5.36 4.06 -15.45
CA LEU A 84 5.80 4.96 -14.38
C LEU A 84 7.12 5.64 -14.76
N ALA A 85 7.35 6.87 -14.28
CA ALA A 85 8.59 7.59 -14.52
C ALA A 85 9.74 6.99 -13.70
N ARG A 86 9.45 6.68 -12.44
CA ARG A 86 10.38 6.12 -11.47
C ARG A 86 9.61 5.46 -10.33
N THR A 87 10.27 4.53 -9.66
CA THR A 87 9.85 4.04 -8.35
C THR A 87 10.99 4.12 -7.33
N GLU A 88 10.64 4.22 -6.06
CA GLU A 88 11.57 4.19 -4.93
C GLU A 88 11.04 3.18 -3.91
N THR A 89 11.75 2.05 -3.75
CA THR A 89 11.32 0.94 -2.90
C THR A 89 12.01 0.97 -1.54
N LEU A 90 11.23 0.88 -0.48
CA LEU A 90 11.68 0.77 0.90
C LEU A 90 11.21 -0.57 1.46
N ILE A 91 12.14 -1.47 1.77
CA ILE A 91 11.82 -2.77 2.38
C ILE A 91 11.69 -2.58 3.89
N SER A 92 10.58 -3.04 4.45
CA SER A 92 10.33 -3.07 5.89
C SER A 92 10.91 -4.35 6.49
N PHE A 93 11.91 -4.21 7.35
CA PHE A 93 12.50 -5.36 8.06
C PHE A 93 11.61 -5.91 9.18
N HIS A 94 10.87 -5.03 9.86
CA HIS A 94 10.03 -5.42 10.98
C HIS A 94 8.93 -4.37 11.22
N GLU A 95 7.68 -4.84 11.32
CA GLU A 95 6.54 -4.00 11.70
C GLU A 95 6.44 -3.94 13.23
N ALA A 96 7.06 -2.92 13.84
CA ALA A 96 7.12 -2.81 15.30
C ALA A 96 5.76 -2.49 15.96
N ILE A 97 4.87 -1.79 15.25
CA ILE A 97 3.58 -1.34 15.77
C ILE A 97 2.52 -1.44 14.67
N LYS A 98 1.42 -2.15 14.96
CA LYS A 98 0.18 -2.13 14.18
C LYS A 98 -1.01 -2.19 15.12
N ARG A 99 -1.89 -1.20 15.04
CA ARG A 99 -3.10 -1.07 15.88
C ARG A 99 -4.18 -0.29 15.14
N GLN A 100 -5.43 -0.50 15.53
CA GLN A 100 -6.59 0.26 15.04
C GLN A 100 -6.55 1.71 15.53
N MET A 101 -7.23 2.61 14.82
CA MET A 101 -7.37 4.01 15.21
C MET A 101 -8.14 4.14 16.53
N PRO A 102 -7.68 4.98 17.47
CA PRO A 102 -8.43 5.24 18.70
C PRO A 102 -9.74 5.96 18.38
N ILE A 103 -10.84 5.49 18.98
CA ILE A 103 -12.14 6.17 18.91
C ILE A 103 -12.28 7.01 20.18
N MET A 104 -12.04 8.31 20.06
CA MET A 104 -12.28 9.27 21.15
C MET A 104 -13.72 9.79 21.02
N VAL A 105 -14.51 9.63 22.08
CA VAL A 105 -15.83 10.26 22.19
C VAL A 105 -15.64 11.42 23.17
N GLU A 106 -15.75 12.65 22.68
CA GLU A 106 -15.87 13.80 23.58
C GLU A 106 -17.20 13.64 24.32
N MET A 107 -17.13 13.39 25.62
CA MET A 107 -18.30 13.49 26.49
C MET A 107 -18.44 14.98 26.79
N ASP A 108 -19.48 15.61 26.26
CA ASP A 108 -19.88 16.93 26.72
C ASP A 108 -20.09 16.84 28.25
N GLU A 109 -19.31 17.61 29.02
CA GLU A 109 -19.52 17.75 30.46
C GLU A 109 -20.85 18.50 30.66
N ASP A 110 -21.86 17.81 31.20
CA ASP A 110 -23.13 18.41 31.64
C ASP A 110 -22.92 19.55 32.67
#